data_AF-Q0ZQU1-F1
#
_entry.id   AF-Q0ZQU1-F1
#
_cell.length_a   1.000
_cell.length_b   1.000
_cell.length_c   1.000
_cell.angle_alpha   90.00
_cell.angle_beta   90.00
_cell.angle_gamma   90.00
#
_symmetry.space_group_name_H-M   'P 1'
#
loop_
_entity.id
_entity.type
_entity.pdbx_description
1 polymer ?
#
loop_
_entity_poly.entity_id
_entity_poly.type
_entity_poly.pdbx_seq_one_letter_code
_entity_poly.pdbx_strand_id
1 'polypeptide(L)'
;GQDSLGTIIMEYVGNSTLHHVIYGTGSMITKGKDNELGCGYEPLSIKQSLSYSCDIVAGLVFLHSQLIVHLDLKPGNIFITEQNVCKIGDFGSSQKLEDSTLSNAQFCQQGGTYTHRAPELLKGERVTPKAD
;
A
#
# COMPACT_ATOMS: atom_id res chain seq x y z
N GLY A 1 14.04 -27.59 -17.98
CA GLY A 1 12.93 -26.88 -18.62
C GLY A 1 13.09 -25.42 -18.27
N GLN A 2 13.07 -24.52 -19.24
CA GLN A 2 13.42 -23.11 -19.03
C GLN A 2 12.59 -22.45 -17.92
N ASP A 3 13.28 -21.95 -16.90
CA ASP A 3 12.80 -20.88 -16.04
C ASP A 3 12.57 -19.64 -16.92
N SER A 4 11.34 -19.42 -17.36
CA SER A 4 10.99 -18.19 -18.07
C SER A 4 10.91 -17.05 -17.05
N LEU A 5 11.92 -16.18 -17.04
CA LEU A 5 11.88 -14.95 -16.25
C LEU A 5 10.77 -14.05 -16.80
N GLY A 6 9.71 -13.82 -16.02
CA GLY A 6 8.66 -12.86 -16.36
C GLY A 6 9.09 -11.44 -16.00
N THR A 7 8.98 -10.51 -16.93
CA THR A 7 9.24 -9.08 -16.69
C THR A 7 7.91 -8.34 -16.65
N ILE A 8 7.69 -7.56 -15.58
CA ILE A 8 6.56 -6.64 -15.47
C ILE A 8 7.10 -5.22 -15.60
N ILE A 9 6.57 -4.45 -16.57
CA ILE A 9 6.88 -3.03 -16.74
C ILE A 9 5.67 -2.23 -16.25
N MET A 10 5.90 -1.28 -15.35
CA MET A 10 4.87 -0.41 -14.77
C MET A 10 5.32 1.04 -14.83
N GLU A 11 4.38 1.96 -14.61
CA GLU A 11 4.73 3.37 -14.43
C GLU A 11 5.69 3.54 -13.25
N TYR A 12 6.63 4.48 -13.40
CA TYR A 12 7.47 4.92 -12.29
C TYR A 12 6.75 6.02 -11.52
N VAL A 13 6.43 5.75 -10.25
CA VAL A 13 5.65 6.65 -9.38
C VAL A 13 6.49 7.49 -8.43
N GLY A 14 7.82 7.36 -8.47
CA GLY A 14 8.74 8.06 -7.57
C GLY A 14 9.38 7.14 -6.53
N ASN A 15 10.27 7.72 -5.71
CA ASN A 15 11.06 6.99 -4.70
C ASN A 15 10.53 7.13 -3.26
N SER A 16 9.41 7.83 -3.06
CA SER A 16 8.84 8.06 -1.74
C SER A 16 7.58 7.25 -1.52
N THR A 17 7.42 6.75 -0.31
CA THR A 17 6.21 6.07 0.15
C THR A 17 5.67 6.78 1.38
N LEU A 18 4.41 6.54 1.72
CA LEU A 18 3.79 7.10 2.91
C LEU A 18 4.56 6.72 4.19
N HIS A 19 5.22 5.56 4.20
CA HIS A 19 6.13 5.16 5.28
C HIS A 19 7.29 6.15 5.47
N HIS A 20 7.92 6.62 4.38
CA HIS A 20 8.99 7.62 4.45
C HIS A 20 8.48 8.94 5.02
N VAL A 21 7.26 9.33 4.68
CA VAL A 21 6.66 10.59 5.13
C VAL A 21 6.20 10.54 6.59
N ILE A 22 5.66 9.40 7.05
CA ILE A 22 5.20 9.26 8.44
C ILE A 22 6.37 8.99 9.40
N TYR A 23 7.32 8.13 9.02
CA TYR A 23 8.37 7.63 9.91
C TYR A 23 9.77 8.16 9.58
N GLY A 24 9.91 8.95 8.51
CA GLY A 24 11.11 9.75 8.34
C GLY A 24 12.34 9.05 7.77
N THR A 25 12.18 7.89 7.14
CA THR A 25 13.30 7.05 6.68
C THR A 25 13.99 7.48 5.37
N GLY A 26 13.71 8.65 4.80
CA GLY A 26 14.46 9.10 3.62
C GLY A 26 14.05 10.45 3.02
N SER A 27 15.05 11.32 2.89
CA SER A 27 15.10 12.60 2.16
C SER A 27 14.62 13.83 2.93
N MET A 28 15.50 14.67 3.51
CA MET A 28 16.37 15.60 2.78
C MET A 28 15.70 16.25 1.56
N ILE A 29 14.52 16.84 1.75
CA ILE A 29 14.07 17.93 0.88
C ILE A 29 13.75 19.14 1.76
N THR A 30 14.80 19.89 2.06
CA THR A 30 14.84 21.36 2.03
C THR A 30 16.31 21.77 2.20
N LYS A 31 17.00 22.03 1.08
CA LYS A 31 18.19 22.88 1.14
C LYS A 31 17.73 24.32 1.25
N GLY A 32 18.06 24.98 2.37
CA GLY A 32 18.09 26.43 2.47
C GLY A 32 17.92 27.03 3.87
N LYS A 33 19.07 27.23 4.55
CA LYS A 33 19.41 28.36 5.46
C LYS A 33 18.50 28.54 6.70
N ASP A 34 18.92 28.39 7.95
CA ASP A 34 20.19 28.64 8.62
C ASP A 34 20.31 27.75 9.88
N ASN A 35 21.52 27.71 10.45
CA ASN A 35 21.91 27.00 11.67
C ASN A 35 20.79 26.83 12.72
N GLU A 36 20.33 25.59 12.95
CA GLU A 36 20.03 25.06 14.28
C GLU A 36 19.84 23.54 14.21
N LEU A 37 20.44 22.84 15.17
CA LEU A 37 20.51 21.38 15.26
C LEU A 37 19.13 20.83 15.71
N GLY A 38 18.17 20.78 14.79
CA GLY A 38 16.85 20.19 15.01
C GLY A 38 16.61 19.02 14.08
N CYS A 39 16.47 17.81 14.62
CA CYS A 39 15.86 16.67 13.92
C CYS A 39 14.35 16.95 13.76
N GLY A 40 14.01 17.87 12.87
CA GLY A 40 12.63 18.31 12.63
C GLY A 40 11.97 17.43 11.57
N TYR A 41 11.31 16.37 12.00
CA TYR A 41 10.27 15.75 11.17
C TYR A 41 9.08 16.70 11.18
N GLU A 42 8.77 17.34 10.06
CA GLU A 42 7.50 18.07 9.93
C GLU A 42 6.38 17.04 9.74
N PRO A 43 5.45 16.92 10.71
CA PRO A 43 4.33 16.01 10.60
C PRO A 43 3.45 16.38 9.40
N LEU A 44 2.74 15.39 8.86
CA LEU A 44 1.73 15.66 7.84
C LEU A 44 0.71 16.70 8.33
N SER A 45 0.50 17.74 7.54
CA SER A 45 -0.61 18.66 7.81
C SER A 45 -1.94 17.92 7.66
N ILE A 46 -2.95 18.33 8.42
CA ILE A 46 -4.31 17.75 8.35
C ILE A 46 -4.83 17.74 6.91
N LYS A 47 -4.51 18.79 6.13
CA LYS A 47 -4.88 18.89 4.72
C LYS A 47 -4.24 17.79 3.88
N GLN A 48 -2.95 17.52 4.08
CA GLN A 48 -2.25 16.45 3.36
C GLN A 48 -2.74 15.08 3.80
N SER A 49 -2.92 14.84 5.10
CA SER A 49 -3.50 13.60 5.62
C SER A 49 -4.85 13.31 4.97
N LEU A 50 -5.75 14.30 4.91
CA LEU A 50 -7.06 14.15 4.28
C LEU A 50 -6.94 13.86 2.79
N SER A 51 -6.08 14.59 2.07
CA SER A 51 -5.86 14.37 0.63
C SER A 51 -5.38 12.95 0.35
N TYR A 52 -4.40 12.47 1.11
CA TYR A 52 -3.85 11.13 0.95
C TYR A 52 -4.86 10.05 1.31
N SER A 53 -5.63 10.24 2.38
CA SER A 53 -6.73 9.33 2.73
C SER A 53 -7.77 9.24 1.62
N CYS A 54 -8.14 10.37 0.99
CA CYS A 54 -9.06 10.37 -0.14
C CYS A 54 -8.52 9.58 -1.34
N ASP A 55 -7.26 9.79 -1.71
CA ASP A 55 -6.61 9.08 -2.82
C ASP A 55 -6.57 7.56 -2.55
N ILE A 56 -6.17 7.15 -1.35
CA ILE A 56 -6.10 5.72 -0.96
C ILE A 56 -7.49 5.09 -0.98
N VAL A 57 -8.49 5.74 -0.40
CA VAL A 57 -9.88 5.23 -0.39
C VAL A 57 -10.43 5.14 -1.81
N ALA A 58 -10.18 6.12 -2.68
CA ALA A 58 -10.59 6.05 -4.08
C ALA A 58 -9.95 4.85 -4.81
N GLY A 59 -8.66 4.60 -4.56
CA GLY A 59 -7.96 3.42 -5.07
C GLY A 59 -8.57 2.11 -4.58
N LEU A 60 -8.84 1.99 -3.27
CA LEU A 60 -9.47 0.80 -2.68
C LEU A 60 -10.87 0.56 -3.23
N VAL A 61 -11.70 1.60 -3.33
CA VAL A 61 -13.04 1.51 -3.95
C VAL A 61 -12.94 0.98 -5.37
N PHE A 62 -11.97 1.45 -6.15
CA PHE A 62 -11.73 0.92 -7.49
C PHE A 62 -11.34 -0.57 -7.47
N LEU A 63 -10.37 -0.97 -6.64
CA LEU A 63 -9.95 -2.38 -6.53
C LEU A 63 -11.11 -3.29 -6.13
N HIS A 64 -11.85 -2.90 -5.09
CA HIS A 64 -12.99 -3.65 -4.57
C HIS A 64 -14.11 -3.76 -5.59
N SER A 65 -14.32 -2.74 -6.45
CA SER A 65 -15.27 -2.82 -7.57
C SER A 65 -14.87 -3.86 -8.64
N GLN A 66 -13.58 -4.19 -8.72
CA GLN A 66 -13.03 -5.22 -9.62
C GLN A 66 -12.89 -6.58 -8.94
N LEU A 67 -13.47 -6.73 -7.74
CA LEU A 67 -13.34 -7.91 -6.88
C LEU A 67 -11.88 -8.23 -6.51
N ILE A 68 -11.02 -7.21 -6.43
CA ILE A 68 -9.61 -7.37 -6.03
C ILE A 68 -9.45 -6.87 -4.61
N VAL A 69 -8.83 -7.69 -3.76
CA VAL A 69 -8.40 -7.32 -2.41
C VAL A 69 -6.89 -7.25 -2.35
N HIS A 70 -6.33 -6.26 -1.66
CA HIS A 70 -4.90 -5.97 -1.66
C HIS A 70 -4.11 -6.90 -0.72
N LEU A 71 -4.60 -7.10 0.50
CA LEU A 71 -4.11 -7.98 1.58
C LEU A 71 -2.73 -7.65 2.17
N ASP A 72 -2.13 -6.54 1.74
CA ASP A 72 -0.89 -5.99 2.31
C ASP A 72 -0.90 -4.46 2.30
N LEU A 73 -2.03 -3.87 2.68
CA LEU A 73 -2.16 -2.42 2.75
C LEU A 73 -1.37 -1.89 3.96
N LYS A 74 -0.34 -1.09 3.69
CA LYS A 74 0.54 -0.49 4.70
C LYS A 74 1.19 0.77 4.13
N PRO A 75 1.70 1.70 4.97
CA PRO A 75 2.36 2.91 4.47
C PRO A 75 3.52 2.64 3.49
N GLY A 76 4.17 1.48 3.59
CA GLY A 76 5.25 1.07 2.67
C GLY A 76 4.78 0.74 1.25
N ASN A 77 3.50 0.39 1.08
CA ASN A 77 2.89 0.02 -0.20
C ASN A 77 2.03 1.15 -0.77
N ILE A 78 2.05 2.34 -0.14
CA ILE A 78 1.44 3.55 -0.66
C ILE A 78 2.55 4.46 -1.18
N PHE A 79 2.63 4.62 -2.49
CA PHE A 79 3.60 5.48 -3.16
C PHE A 79 3.07 6.91 -3.26
N ILE A 80 3.96 7.89 -3.22
CA ILE A 80 3.63 9.31 -3.37
C ILE A 80 4.31 9.83 -4.63
N THR A 81 3.51 10.30 -5.57
CA THR A 81 4.01 10.85 -6.83
C THR A 81 4.65 12.22 -6.65
N GLU A 82 5.40 12.67 -7.65
CA GLU A 82 5.94 14.04 -7.71
C GLU A 82 4.85 15.12 -7.68
N GLN A 83 3.63 14.78 -8.11
CA GLN A 83 2.46 15.64 -8.06
C GLN A 83 1.71 15.56 -6.72
N ASN A 84 2.30 14.91 -5.71
CA ASN A 84 1.76 14.77 -4.37
C ASN A 84 0.42 14.01 -4.32
N VAL A 85 0.29 12.97 -5.15
CA VAL A 85 -0.86 12.05 -5.22
C VAL A 85 -0.46 10.69 -4.67
N CYS A 86 -1.32 10.06 -3.87
CA CYS A 86 -1.06 8.70 -3.39
C CYS A 86 -1.52 7.64 -4.41
N LYS A 87 -0.70 6.60 -4.58
CA LYS A 87 -1.01 5.42 -5.40
C LYS A 87 -0.74 4.13 -4.61
N ILE A 88 -1.69 3.20 -4.67
CA ILE A 88 -1.56 1.87 -4.08
C ILE A 88 -0.64 1.04 -4.98
N GLY A 89 0.35 0.38 -4.42
CA GLY A 89 1.28 -0.51 -5.13
C GLY A 89 1.57 -1.79 -4.35
N ASP A 90 2.39 -2.66 -4.95
CA ASP A 90 2.72 -4.00 -4.44
C ASP A 90 1.51 -4.94 -4.27
N PHE A 91 1.05 -5.45 -5.41
CA PHE A 91 -0.04 -6.42 -5.49
C PHE A 91 0.41 -7.87 -5.29
N GLY A 92 1.62 -8.11 -4.75
CA GLY A 92 2.18 -9.45 -4.60
C GLY A 92 1.38 -10.38 -3.67
N SER A 93 0.61 -9.81 -2.75
CA SER A 93 -0.29 -10.54 -1.84
C SER A 93 -1.76 -10.48 -2.26
N SER A 94 -2.09 -9.75 -3.33
CA SER A 94 -3.47 -9.47 -3.71
C SER A 94 -4.18 -10.68 -4.27
N GLN A 95 -5.51 -10.71 -4.09
CA GLN A 95 -6.35 -11.79 -4.58
C GLN A 95 -7.56 -11.24 -5.32
N LYS A 96 -7.94 -11.91 -6.41
CA LYS A 96 -9.21 -11.68 -7.07
C LYS A 96 -10.25 -12.62 -6.48
N LEU A 97 -11.29 -12.08 -5.88
CA LEU A 97 -12.42 -12.83 -5.37
C LEU A 97 -13.20 -13.38 -6.56
N GLU A 98 -13.44 -14.69 -6.59
CA GLU A 98 -14.26 -15.34 -7.61
C GLU A 98 -15.72 -15.37 -7.17
N ASP A 99 -16.63 -15.09 -8.10
CA ASP A 99 -18.09 -15.16 -7.92
C ASP A 99 -18.57 -16.63 -7.86
N SER A 100 -18.18 -17.36 -6.81
CA SER A 100 -18.76 -18.63 -6.35
C SER A 100 -18.72 -19.86 -7.28
N THR A 101 -18.19 -20.97 -6.76
CA THR A 101 -18.88 -22.28 -6.57
C THR A 101 -17.90 -23.46 -6.49
N LEU A 102 -16.64 -23.29 -6.91
CA LEU A 102 -15.67 -24.40 -6.97
C LEU A 102 -14.26 -23.96 -6.58
N SER A 103 -14.05 -23.57 -5.33
CA SER A 103 -12.70 -23.63 -4.78
C SER A 103 -12.78 -23.89 -3.29
N ASN A 104 -12.40 -25.12 -2.93
CA ASN A 104 -12.02 -25.49 -1.58
C ASN A 104 -11.29 -24.32 -0.96
N ALA A 105 -11.75 -23.85 0.21
CA ALA A 105 -11.17 -22.79 1.02
C ALA A 105 -9.68 -22.68 0.70
N GLN A 106 -9.35 -21.78 -0.22
CA GLN A 106 -7.98 -21.65 -0.68
C GLN A 106 -7.31 -21.00 0.50
N PHE A 107 -6.76 -21.83 1.38
CA PHE A 107 -5.68 -21.52 2.28
C PHE A 107 -4.49 -21.13 1.40
N CYS A 108 -4.64 -20.03 0.67
CA CYS A 108 -3.60 -19.40 -0.10
C CYS A 108 -2.65 -18.81 0.93
N GLN A 109 -1.40 -19.25 0.82
CA GLN A 109 -0.32 -18.94 1.74
C GLN A 109 -0.37 -17.47 2.13
N GLN A 110 -0.51 -17.22 3.44
CA GLN A 110 -0.82 -15.92 4.03
C GLN A 110 0.37 -14.96 3.91
N GLY A 111 0.61 -14.46 2.69
CA GLY A 111 1.49 -13.34 2.38
C GLY A 111 0.90 -12.00 2.83
N GLY A 112 1.75 -11.00 3.02
CA GLY A 112 1.40 -9.71 3.58
C GLY A 112 1.94 -9.50 4.99
N THR A 113 1.86 -8.28 5.48
CA THR A 113 2.52 -7.84 6.70
C THR A 113 1.65 -8.11 7.92
N TYR A 114 2.09 -9.01 8.80
CA TYR A 114 1.34 -9.43 9.98
C TYR A 114 0.82 -8.28 10.86
N THR A 115 1.59 -7.20 11.01
CA THR A 115 1.21 -6.04 11.84
C THR A 115 0.08 -5.19 11.26
N HIS A 116 -0.24 -5.35 9.98
CA HIS A 116 -1.29 -4.61 9.28
C HIS A 116 -2.44 -5.51 8.82
N ARG A 117 -2.42 -6.78 9.25
CA ARG A 117 -3.42 -7.77 8.82
C ARG A 117 -4.65 -7.72 9.73
N ALA A 118 -5.82 -7.78 9.10
CA ALA A 118 -7.09 -7.86 9.81
C ALA A 118 -7.20 -9.15 10.67
N PRO A 119 -7.82 -9.10 11.86
CA PRO A 119 -7.82 -10.20 12.82
C PRO A 119 -8.55 -11.46 12.31
N GLU A 120 -9.57 -11.32 11.48
CA GLU A 120 -10.27 -12.43 10.81
C GLU A 120 -9.31 -13.24 9.92
N LEU A 121 -8.38 -12.58 9.23
CA LEU A 121 -7.38 -13.26 8.42
C LEU A 121 -6.36 -14.03 9.27
N LEU A 122 -6.01 -13.50 10.45
CA LEU A 122 -5.15 -14.21 11.42
C LEU A 122 -5.82 -15.46 12.00
N LYS A 123 -7.15 -15.50 12.03
CA LYS A 123 -7.94 -16.66 12.43
C LYS A 123 -8.18 -17.66 11.30
N GLY A 124 -7.70 -17.36 10.09
CA GLY A 124 -7.95 -18.18 8.90
C GLY A 124 -9.39 -18.08 8.38
N GLU A 125 -10.11 -17.00 8.71
CA GLU A 125 -11.43 -16.74 8.15
C GLU A 125 -11.34 -16.37 6.66
N ARG A 126 -12.49 -16.35 5.99
CA ARG A 126 -12.58 -16.05 4.56
C ARG A 126 -12.12 -14.63 4.29
N VAL A 127 -11.31 -14.47 3.24
CA VAL A 127 -10.91 -13.17 2.72
C VAL A 127 -12.13 -12.39 2.20
N THR A 128 -12.26 -11.15 2.63
CA THR A 128 -13.27 -10.21 2.13
C THR A 128 -12.65 -8.83 1.92
N PRO A 129 -13.29 -7.92 1.16
CA PRO A 129 -12.80 -6.55 1.01
C PRO A 129 -12.69 -5.75 2.32
N LYS A 130 -13.36 -6.21 3.39
CA LYS A 130 -13.27 -5.59 4.72
C LYS A 130 -11.93 -5.80 5.42
N ALA A 131 -11.10 -6.71 4.89
CA ALA A 131 -9.81 -7.04 5.45
C ALA A 131 -8.68 -6.11 4.96
N ASP A 132 -8.95 -5.26 3.96
CA ASP A 132 -8.11 -4.11 3.57
C ASP A 132 -8.52 -2.86 4.37
#